data_AF-A0A3Q8CLL4-F1
#
_entry.id   AF-A0A3Q8CLL4-F1
#
_cell.length_a   1.000
_cell.length_b   1.000
_cell.length_c   1.000
_cell.angle_alpha   90.00
_cell.angle_beta   90.00
_cell.angle_gamma   90.00
#
_symmetry.space_group_name_H-M   'P 1'
#
loop_
_entity.id
_entity.type
_entity.pdbx_description
1 polymer ?
#
loop_
_entity_poly.entity_id
_entity_poly.type
_entity_poly.pdbx_seq_one_letter_code
_entity_poly.pdbx_strand_id
1 'polypeptide(L)'
;MSKKHFSQNSTKKYTYQIIISIIVGVVIIISVSSFFILRGLNSNLTSKISSTSSTDTSKIKKVTGSKKNSSTSDDPSSYSNSVTENNQKSSSNFSDTTSSVNSVSIAKKFLANGFSIAPILYNEENVDQAMDEGKAPQNTVHDNAKLGYILNDSEIRAMSMNSAYSQDYSITDTTITIGDITFNYSINNDSPIFSTTNKTYADNSTLTWQLSSAPNAKEYVDAAQTQN
;
A
#
# COMPACT_ATOMS: atom_id res chain seq x y z
N MET A 1 -2.16 -53.73 51.54
CA MET A 1 -3.33 -53.04 50.95
C MET A 1 -3.01 -51.56 50.78
N SER A 2 -3.38 -51.00 49.61
CA SER A 2 -3.53 -49.57 49.24
C SER A 2 -2.64 -48.48 49.88
N LYS A 3 -1.83 -47.81 49.05
CA LYS A 3 -1.35 -46.43 49.28
C LYS A 3 -2.15 -45.48 48.38
N LYS A 4 -2.72 -44.41 48.96
CA LYS A 4 -3.38 -43.33 48.19
C LYS A 4 -2.32 -42.38 47.61
N HIS A 5 -2.41 -42.07 46.32
CA HIS A 5 -1.72 -40.92 45.72
C HIS A 5 -2.65 -39.71 45.73
N PHE A 6 -2.13 -38.56 46.16
CA PHE A 6 -2.85 -37.29 46.22
C PHE A 6 -2.47 -36.42 45.01
N SER A 7 -3.45 -35.80 44.37
CA SER A 7 -3.24 -35.03 43.13
C SER A 7 -2.78 -33.60 43.41
N GLN A 8 -1.60 -33.21 42.90
CA GLN A 8 -1.11 -31.83 42.86
C GLN A 8 -1.07 -31.32 41.41
N ASN A 9 -2.20 -30.89 40.85
CA ASN A 9 -2.21 -30.28 39.50
C ASN A 9 -3.26 -29.17 39.28
N SER A 10 -3.81 -28.59 40.36
CA SER A 10 -4.81 -27.51 40.28
C SER A 10 -4.21 -26.11 40.30
N THR A 11 -3.02 -25.90 40.88
CA THR A 11 -2.47 -24.55 41.14
C THR A 11 -1.97 -23.84 39.88
N LYS A 12 -1.40 -24.56 38.90
CA LYS A 12 -0.80 -23.95 37.69
C LYS A 12 -1.81 -23.25 36.77
N LYS A 13 -3.08 -23.67 36.77
CA LYS A 13 -4.11 -23.13 35.86
C LYS A 13 -4.50 -21.69 36.20
N TYR A 14 -4.53 -21.35 37.49
CA TYR A 14 -4.90 -20.01 37.94
C TYR A 14 -3.80 -18.97 37.67
N THR A 15 -2.52 -19.37 37.75
CA THR A 15 -1.38 -18.48 37.45
C THR A 15 -1.41 -18.00 35.99
N TYR A 16 -1.71 -18.88 35.03
CA TYR A 16 -1.79 -18.50 33.61
C TYR A 16 -2.95 -17.52 33.32
N GLN A 17 -4.13 -17.76 33.91
CA GLN A 17 -5.30 -16.88 33.75
C GLN A 17 -5.03 -15.45 34.27
N ILE A 18 -4.30 -15.32 35.38
CA ILE A 18 -3.93 -14.02 35.96
C ILE A 18 -2.94 -13.28 35.04
N ILE A 19 -1.94 -13.98 34.49
CA ILE A 19 -0.94 -13.38 33.59
C ILE A 19 -1.59 -12.86 32.30
N ILE A 20 -2.46 -13.65 31.66
CA ILE A 20 -3.18 -13.25 30.44
C ILE A 20 -4.04 -12.00 30.71
N SER A 21 -4.75 -11.96 31.85
CA SER A 21 -5.60 -10.82 32.23
C SER A 21 -4.81 -9.51 32.38
N ILE A 22 -3.60 -9.57 32.94
CA ILE A 22 -2.73 -8.39 33.10
C ILE A 22 -2.23 -7.87 31.74
N ILE A 23 -1.82 -8.79 30.85
CA ILE A 23 -1.31 -8.42 29.51
C ILE A 23 -2.40 -7.71 28.69
N VAL A 24 -3.62 -8.24 28.66
CA VAL A 24 -4.76 -7.63 27.95
C VAL A 24 -5.09 -6.23 28.51
N GLY A 25 -5.03 -6.06 29.84
CA GLY A 25 -5.27 -4.76 30.47
C GLY A 25 -4.26 -3.68 30.07
N VAL A 26 -2.97 -4.03 29.93
CA VAL A 26 -1.91 -3.08 29.54
C VAL A 26 -2.06 -2.64 28.08
N VAL A 27 -2.43 -3.55 27.17
CA VAL A 27 -2.60 -3.25 25.74
C VAL A 27 -3.76 -2.26 25.49
N ILE A 28 -4.84 -2.35 26.27
CA ILE A 28 -6.01 -1.46 26.14
C ILE A 28 -5.70 -0.02 26.62
N ILE A 29 -4.80 0.17 27.58
CA ILE A 29 -4.45 1.51 28.08
C ILE A 29 -3.67 2.31 27.02
N ILE A 30 -2.80 1.65 26.25
CA ILE A 30 -1.95 2.29 25.22
C ILE A 30 -2.79 2.78 24.02
N SER A 31 -3.83 2.05 23.64
CA SER A 31 -4.68 2.41 22.48
C SER A 31 -5.56 3.63 22.73
N VAL A 32 -6.00 3.88 23.98
CA VAL A 32 -6.81 5.06 24.32
C VAL A 32 -5.97 6.34 24.38
N SER A 33 -4.71 6.28 24.84
CA SER A 33 -3.82 7.46 24.88
C SER A 33 -3.48 8.01 23.50
N SER A 34 -3.43 7.17 22.47
CA SER A 34 -3.07 7.59 21.09
C SER A 34 -4.20 8.35 20.38
N PHE A 35 -5.45 8.26 20.83
CA PHE A 35 -6.60 8.85 20.14
C PHE A 35 -6.86 10.33 20.47
N PHE A 36 -6.21 10.89 21.51
CA PHE A 36 -6.47 12.25 22.00
C PHE A 36 -5.41 13.30 21.62
N ILE A 37 -4.28 12.92 21.01
CA ILE A 37 -3.17 13.85 20.72
C ILE A 37 -3.31 14.54 19.34
N LEU A 38 -4.12 14.02 18.42
CA LEU A 38 -4.20 14.52 17.03
C LEU A 38 -5.36 15.50 16.73
N ARG A 39 -5.83 16.25 17.75
CA ARG A 39 -6.80 17.34 17.57
C ARG A 39 -6.38 18.63 18.29
N GLY A 40 -5.25 19.18 17.84
CA GLY A 40 -4.88 20.56 18.16
C GLY A 40 -3.41 20.86 17.92
N LEU A 41 -3.12 21.52 16.79
CA LEU A 41 -2.26 22.72 16.73
C LEU A 41 -2.26 23.26 15.29
N ASN A 42 -3.18 24.16 15.01
CA ASN A 42 -3.18 24.96 13.79
C ASN A 42 -2.89 26.41 14.22
N SER A 43 -1.61 26.82 14.17
CA SER A 43 -1.22 28.20 14.43
C SER A 43 0.12 28.55 13.79
N ASN A 44 0.11 29.57 12.94
CA ASN A 44 1.30 30.21 12.38
C ASN A 44 2.33 30.53 13.47
N LEU A 45 3.62 30.30 13.21
CA LEU A 45 4.69 30.98 13.95
C LEU A 45 5.87 31.33 13.05
N THR A 46 5.91 32.61 12.65
CA THR A 46 7.04 33.22 11.95
C THR A 46 8.05 33.78 12.95
N SER A 47 9.25 33.21 13.00
CA SER A 47 10.47 33.84 13.54
C SER A 47 11.67 33.18 12.84
N LYS A 48 12.54 33.87 12.09
CA LYS A 48 13.39 35.04 12.41
C LYS A 48 14.37 34.77 13.56
N ILE A 49 15.44 34.05 13.23
CA ILE A 49 16.71 34.04 13.97
C ILE A 49 17.80 34.58 13.04
N SER A 50 18.70 35.41 13.59
CA SER A 50 19.74 36.11 12.85
C SER A 50 21.02 36.23 13.66
N SER A 51 22.16 35.86 13.06
CA SER A 51 23.56 36.13 13.48
C SER A 51 24.00 35.62 14.87
N THR A 52 25.25 35.25 15.14
CA THR A 52 26.55 35.42 14.42
C THR A 52 27.31 34.07 14.58
N SER A 53 28.44 33.72 13.96
CA SER A 53 29.57 34.37 13.26
C SER A 53 30.35 33.26 12.50
N SER A 54 31.44 33.42 11.74
CA SER A 54 32.07 34.44 10.87
C SER A 54 33.41 33.83 10.41
N THR A 55 33.63 33.66 9.10
CA THR A 55 34.91 33.74 8.31
C THR A 55 34.61 33.12 6.93
N ASP A 56 34.46 33.88 5.84
CA ASP A 56 35.51 34.43 4.95
C ASP A 56 36.17 33.36 4.04
N THR A 57 36.34 33.52 2.71
CA THR A 57 36.02 34.63 1.77
C THR A 57 35.94 34.15 0.29
N SER A 58 35.33 34.99 -0.57
CA SER A 58 35.47 35.05 -2.06
C SER A 58 34.69 34.01 -2.91
N LYS A 59 34.12 34.32 -4.09
CA LYS A 59 34.14 35.55 -4.91
C LYS A 59 32.84 35.77 -5.72
N ILE A 60 32.53 37.05 -5.96
CA ILE A 60 31.32 37.67 -6.52
C ILE A 60 31.08 37.41 -8.03
N LYS A 61 29.82 37.23 -8.47
CA LYS A 61 29.24 38.07 -9.56
C LYS A 61 27.70 38.18 -9.54
N LYS A 62 27.23 39.37 -9.90
CA LYS A 62 25.84 39.88 -9.89
C LYS A 62 25.57 40.56 -11.25
N VAL A 63 24.31 40.54 -11.70
CA VAL A 63 23.57 41.47 -12.64
C VAL A 63 22.35 40.66 -13.12
N THR A 64 21.07 41.03 -12.96
CA THR A 64 20.32 42.31 -13.05
C THR A 64 19.85 42.69 -14.47
N GLY A 65 18.74 42.08 -14.91
CA GLY A 65 17.52 42.79 -15.33
C GLY A 65 17.35 43.26 -16.79
N SER A 66 16.09 43.62 -17.08
CA SER A 66 15.58 44.41 -18.23
C SER A 66 15.45 43.72 -19.61
N LYS A 67 14.53 44.09 -20.52
CA LYS A 67 13.16 44.71 -20.48
C LYS A 67 12.69 44.87 -21.95
N LYS A 68 11.37 44.91 -22.22
CA LYS A 68 10.72 45.58 -23.41
C LYS A 68 11.03 44.97 -24.81
N ASN A 69 10.25 45.19 -25.89
CA ASN A 69 8.85 45.66 -26.10
C ASN A 69 8.39 45.37 -27.56
N SER A 70 7.06 45.31 -27.78
CA SER A 70 6.29 45.71 -29.00
C SER A 70 6.66 45.11 -30.38
N SER A 71 5.81 45.11 -31.42
CA SER A 71 4.60 45.91 -31.73
C SER A 71 3.69 45.09 -32.70
N THR A 72 2.35 45.07 -32.55
CA THR A 72 1.33 45.71 -33.44
C THR A 72 1.59 45.65 -34.96
N SER A 73 0.64 45.28 -35.83
CA SER A 73 -0.69 45.88 -36.08
C SER A 73 -1.66 44.86 -36.75
N ASP A 74 -2.98 44.83 -36.45
CA ASP A 74 -4.12 45.54 -37.09
C ASP A 74 -4.39 45.15 -38.58
N ASP A 75 -5.62 44.94 -39.12
CA ASP A 75 -6.98 44.66 -38.59
C ASP A 75 -7.86 44.02 -39.75
N PRO A 76 -9.15 44.32 -40.06
CA PRO A 76 -10.18 43.27 -40.19
C PRO A 76 -10.82 43.08 -41.60
N SER A 77 -11.66 42.04 -41.76
CA SER A 77 -12.83 42.11 -42.66
C SER A 77 -13.97 41.16 -42.26
N SER A 78 -15.22 41.62 -42.48
CA SER A 78 -16.47 41.02 -41.98
C SER A 78 -17.24 40.19 -43.03
N TYR A 79 -18.17 39.37 -42.55
CA TYR A 79 -19.45 38.84 -43.11
C TYR A 79 -19.56 37.31 -42.91
N SER A 80 -20.71 36.67 -42.68
CA SER A 80 -22.04 36.97 -42.13
C SER A 80 -22.87 35.68 -42.30
N ASN A 81 -23.68 35.31 -41.29
CA ASN A 81 -24.72 34.28 -41.25
C ASN A 81 -24.86 33.20 -42.35
N SER A 82 -24.96 31.94 -41.90
CA SER A 82 -26.16 31.14 -42.21
C SER A 82 -26.62 30.31 -41.00
N VAL A 83 -27.91 30.34 -40.71
CA VAL A 83 -28.55 29.43 -39.75
C VAL A 83 -28.88 28.13 -40.49
N THR A 84 -28.55 26.98 -39.90
CA THR A 84 -29.14 25.70 -40.30
C THR A 84 -29.40 24.89 -39.06
N GLU A 85 -30.67 24.75 -38.70
CA GLU A 85 -31.10 23.79 -37.69
C GLU A 85 -30.80 22.38 -38.20
N ASN A 86 -30.14 21.56 -37.38
CA ASN A 86 -30.14 20.12 -37.58
C ASN A 86 -30.30 19.42 -36.24
N ASN A 87 -31.50 18.90 -36.00
CA ASN A 87 -31.81 18.06 -34.87
C ASN A 87 -31.08 16.71 -35.00
N GLN A 88 -29.86 16.62 -34.48
CA GLN A 88 -29.28 15.34 -34.10
C GLN A 88 -29.16 15.25 -32.59
N LYS A 89 -30.10 14.51 -32.01
CA LYS A 89 -30.07 14.03 -30.62
C LYS A 89 -28.98 12.97 -30.48
N SER A 90 -27.73 13.40 -30.58
CA SER A 90 -26.56 12.59 -30.22
C SER A 90 -26.62 12.32 -28.73
N SER A 91 -27.06 11.12 -28.38
CA SER A 91 -27.05 10.58 -27.02
C SER A 91 -25.62 10.37 -26.56
N SER A 92 -24.92 11.46 -26.22
CA SER A 92 -23.61 11.42 -25.57
C SER A 92 -23.77 10.98 -24.12
N ASN A 93 -24.00 9.68 -23.91
CA ASN A 93 -23.68 9.07 -22.63
C ASN A 93 -22.15 9.05 -22.52
N PHE A 94 -21.66 10.12 -21.93
CA PHE A 94 -20.31 10.31 -21.46
C PHE A 94 -19.90 9.10 -20.62
N SER A 95 -19.00 8.26 -21.11
CA SER A 95 -18.43 7.17 -20.31
C SER A 95 -17.69 7.75 -19.11
N ASP A 96 -17.67 7.00 -17.99
CA ASP A 96 -16.98 7.29 -16.73
C ASP A 96 -15.43 7.29 -16.82
N THR A 97 -14.86 7.78 -17.93
CA THR A 97 -13.42 7.78 -18.23
C THR A 97 -12.60 8.62 -17.23
N THR A 98 -13.24 9.51 -16.46
CA THR A 98 -12.59 10.26 -15.37
C THR A 98 -12.41 9.44 -14.09
N SER A 99 -13.25 8.43 -13.87
CA SER A 99 -13.20 7.57 -12.67
C SER A 99 -12.19 6.44 -12.82
N SER A 100 -12.09 5.85 -14.01
CA SER A 100 -11.15 4.76 -14.35
C SER A 100 -9.68 5.18 -14.20
N VAL A 101 -9.29 6.28 -14.86
CA VAL A 101 -7.93 6.83 -14.82
C VAL A 101 -7.47 7.12 -13.39
N ASN A 102 -8.37 7.55 -12.51
CA ASN A 102 -8.06 7.83 -11.12
C ASN A 102 -7.77 6.53 -10.33
N SER A 103 -8.67 5.54 -10.40
CA SER A 103 -8.52 4.26 -9.70
C SER A 103 -7.21 3.54 -10.06
N VAL A 104 -6.91 3.41 -11.36
CA VAL A 104 -5.67 2.80 -11.85
C VAL A 104 -4.44 3.55 -11.35
N SER A 105 -4.48 4.90 -11.34
CA SER A 105 -3.36 5.73 -10.88
C SER A 105 -3.11 5.58 -9.39
N ILE A 106 -4.16 5.52 -8.57
CA ILE A 106 -4.06 5.29 -7.11
C ILE A 106 -3.49 3.89 -6.83
N ALA A 107 -4.01 2.85 -7.51
CA ALA A 107 -3.52 1.48 -7.41
C ALA A 107 -2.04 1.36 -7.82
N LYS A 108 -1.65 1.99 -8.94
CA LYS A 108 -0.26 2.02 -9.40
C LYS A 108 0.66 2.72 -8.40
N LYS A 109 0.23 3.85 -7.83
CA LYS A 109 0.98 4.56 -6.77
C LYS A 109 1.15 3.71 -5.50
N PHE A 110 0.14 2.93 -5.12
CA PHE A 110 0.22 2.00 -3.99
C PHE A 110 1.31 0.93 -4.23
N LEU A 111 1.30 0.26 -5.39
CA LEU A 111 2.33 -0.75 -5.71
C LEU A 111 3.73 -0.14 -5.89
N ALA A 112 3.83 1.10 -6.40
CA ALA A 112 5.10 1.81 -6.55
C ALA A 112 5.78 2.12 -5.20
N ASN A 113 4.99 2.32 -4.14
CA ASN A 113 5.52 2.46 -2.77
C ASN A 113 6.02 1.14 -2.17
N GLY A 114 5.77 0.00 -2.81
CA GLY A 114 6.13 -1.32 -2.30
C GLY A 114 4.98 -2.06 -1.61
N PHE A 115 4.92 -3.37 -1.81
CA PHE A 115 3.83 -4.24 -1.38
C PHE A 115 4.31 -5.61 -0.92
N SER A 116 3.44 -6.32 -0.20
CA SER A 116 3.58 -7.72 0.18
C SER A 116 2.36 -8.52 -0.27
N ILE A 117 2.59 -9.73 -0.80
CA ILE A 117 1.56 -10.75 -1.02
C ILE A 117 1.91 -11.95 -0.14
N ALA A 118 0.99 -12.37 0.73
CA ALA A 118 1.17 -13.54 1.59
C ALA A 118 -0.15 -14.28 1.81
N PRO A 119 -0.12 -15.59 2.11
CA PRO A 119 -1.28 -16.28 2.64
C PRO A 119 -1.58 -15.78 4.06
N ILE A 120 -2.87 -15.67 4.39
CA ILE A 120 -3.37 -15.30 5.72
C ILE A 120 -4.28 -16.38 6.33
N LEU A 121 -4.91 -17.22 5.49
CA LEU A 121 -5.67 -18.39 5.92
C LEU A 121 -5.22 -19.63 5.14
N TYR A 122 -5.32 -20.78 5.79
CA TYR A 122 -5.22 -22.12 5.22
C TYR A 122 -6.50 -22.88 5.59
N ASN A 123 -7.27 -23.34 4.60
CA ASN A 123 -8.57 -23.99 4.80
C ASN A 123 -9.51 -23.18 5.73
N GLU A 124 -9.61 -21.86 5.49
CA GLU A 124 -10.42 -20.90 6.26
C GLU A 124 -9.94 -20.62 7.71
N GLU A 125 -8.96 -21.37 8.21
CA GLU A 125 -8.29 -21.16 9.50
C GLU A 125 -7.09 -20.21 9.36
N ASN A 126 -6.73 -19.46 10.41
CA ASN A 126 -5.53 -18.63 10.40
C ASN A 126 -4.29 -19.48 10.05
N VAL A 127 -3.49 -19.02 9.09
CA VAL A 127 -2.38 -19.82 8.53
C VAL A 127 -1.31 -20.17 9.58
N ASP A 128 -1.00 -19.27 10.51
CA ASP A 128 -0.01 -19.51 11.56
C ASP A 128 -0.53 -20.54 12.58
N GLN A 129 -1.78 -20.40 13.02
CA GLN A 129 -2.44 -21.41 13.85
C GLN A 129 -2.51 -22.78 13.16
N ALA A 130 -2.84 -22.81 11.87
CA ALA A 130 -2.90 -24.05 11.10
C ALA A 130 -1.51 -24.71 10.97
N MET A 131 -0.42 -23.93 10.89
CA MET A 131 0.95 -24.46 10.95
C MET A 131 1.29 -24.99 12.34
N ASP A 132 1.01 -24.24 13.41
CA ASP A 132 1.27 -24.64 14.80
C ASP A 132 0.53 -25.92 15.21
N GLU A 133 -0.70 -26.10 14.72
CA GLU A 133 -1.52 -27.31 14.91
C GLU A 133 -1.16 -28.46 13.94
N GLY A 134 -0.23 -28.25 13.00
CA GLY A 134 0.21 -29.26 12.04
C GLY A 134 -0.81 -29.59 10.93
N LYS A 135 -1.80 -28.72 10.72
CA LYS A 135 -2.82 -28.83 9.65
C LYS A 135 -2.31 -28.29 8.32
N ALA A 136 -1.48 -27.25 8.36
CA ALA A 136 -0.77 -26.66 7.23
C ALA A 136 0.71 -27.10 7.24
N PRO A 137 1.37 -27.19 6.06
CA PRO A 137 2.81 -27.39 5.99
C PRO A 137 3.59 -26.33 6.78
N GLN A 138 4.64 -26.74 7.49
CA GLN A 138 5.59 -25.82 8.11
C GLN A 138 6.17 -24.88 7.05
N ASN A 139 6.38 -23.61 7.40
CA ASN A 139 6.81 -22.52 6.51
C ASN A 139 5.81 -22.10 5.41
N THR A 140 4.53 -22.52 5.46
CA THR A 140 3.50 -22.10 4.47
C THR A 140 3.51 -20.60 4.19
N VAL A 141 3.65 -19.73 5.21
CA VAL A 141 3.77 -18.27 5.00
C VAL A 141 5.09 -17.90 4.34
N HIS A 142 6.22 -18.36 4.89
CA HIS A 142 7.56 -17.96 4.42
C HIS A 142 7.85 -18.38 2.97
N ASP A 143 7.43 -19.58 2.58
CA ASP A 143 7.69 -20.15 1.26
C ASP A 143 6.77 -19.54 0.17
N ASN A 144 5.62 -18.99 0.56
CA ASN A 144 4.64 -18.40 -0.34
C ASN A 144 4.68 -16.86 -0.36
N ALA A 145 5.26 -16.22 0.65
CA ALA A 145 5.33 -14.77 0.73
C ALA A 145 6.19 -14.16 -0.40
N LYS A 146 5.68 -13.05 -0.94
CA LYS A 146 6.36 -12.22 -1.94
C LYS A 146 6.38 -10.78 -1.44
N LEU A 147 7.55 -10.14 -1.52
CA LEU A 147 7.68 -8.68 -1.44
C LEU A 147 7.90 -8.14 -2.85
N GLY A 148 7.50 -6.91 -3.15
CA GLY A 148 7.74 -6.34 -4.47
C GLY A 148 7.49 -4.85 -4.57
N TYR A 149 7.89 -4.28 -5.70
CA TYR A 149 7.61 -2.91 -6.10
C TYR A 149 7.54 -2.82 -7.64
N ILE A 150 6.95 -1.75 -8.18
CA ILE A 150 6.91 -1.52 -9.65
C ILE A 150 8.31 -1.24 -10.19
N LEU A 151 8.78 -2.04 -11.14
CA LEU A 151 10.05 -1.84 -11.83
C LEU A 151 9.90 -0.90 -13.02
N ASN A 152 8.85 -1.10 -13.82
CA ASN A 152 8.52 -0.29 -15.00
C ASN A 152 7.01 -0.37 -15.33
N ASP A 153 6.59 0.04 -16.52
CA ASP A 153 5.17 0.10 -16.87
C ASP A 153 4.48 -1.26 -17.04
N SER A 154 5.21 -2.37 -17.23
CA SER A 154 4.69 -3.73 -17.40
C SER A 154 5.18 -4.74 -16.37
N GLU A 155 6.32 -4.51 -15.74
CA GLU A 155 6.95 -5.42 -14.76
C GLU A 155 7.00 -4.84 -13.35
N ILE A 156 6.79 -5.72 -12.37
CA ILE A 156 7.27 -5.55 -11.00
C ILE A 156 8.65 -6.22 -10.84
N ARG A 157 9.44 -5.75 -9.87
CA ARG A 157 10.51 -6.55 -9.29
C ARG A 157 9.96 -7.14 -7.99
N ALA A 158 9.95 -8.46 -7.90
CA ALA A 158 9.53 -9.21 -6.72
C ALA A 158 10.71 -9.92 -6.06
N MET A 159 10.55 -10.27 -4.79
CA MET A 159 11.41 -11.18 -4.05
C MET A 159 10.55 -12.24 -3.35
N SER A 160 10.97 -13.50 -3.43
CA SER A 160 10.50 -14.59 -2.57
C SER A 160 11.68 -15.48 -2.19
N MET A 161 11.68 -16.07 -0.99
CA MET A 161 12.77 -16.91 -0.48
C MET A 161 14.18 -16.30 -0.66
N ASN A 162 14.34 -15.00 -0.43
CA ASN A 162 15.59 -14.23 -0.61
C ASN A 162 16.15 -14.18 -2.06
N SER A 163 15.34 -14.56 -3.05
CA SER A 163 15.63 -14.44 -4.49
C SER A 163 14.77 -13.36 -5.14
N ALA A 164 15.38 -12.44 -5.88
CA ALA A 164 14.67 -11.40 -6.64
C ALA A 164 14.52 -11.76 -8.12
N TYR A 165 13.35 -11.50 -8.69
CA TYR A 165 12.98 -11.80 -10.07
C TYR A 165 12.01 -10.75 -10.63
N SER A 166 11.99 -10.56 -11.95
CA SER A 166 10.95 -9.76 -12.62
C SER A 166 9.68 -10.59 -12.82
N GLN A 167 8.51 -9.94 -12.77
CA GLN A 167 7.23 -10.58 -13.09
C GLN A 167 6.28 -9.55 -13.70
N ASP A 168 5.52 -9.96 -14.72
CA ASP A 168 4.47 -9.14 -15.32
C ASP A 168 3.37 -8.80 -14.30
N TYR A 169 2.84 -7.59 -14.39
CA TYR A 169 1.64 -7.17 -13.68
C TYR A 169 0.68 -6.42 -14.60
N SER A 170 -0.58 -6.36 -14.20
CA SER A 170 -1.58 -5.50 -14.84
C SER A 170 -2.53 -4.91 -13.80
N ILE A 171 -3.05 -3.73 -14.10
CA ILE A 171 -4.03 -3.01 -13.28
C ILE A 171 -5.19 -2.61 -14.18
N THR A 172 -6.40 -2.96 -13.77
CA THR A 172 -7.66 -2.45 -14.33
C THR A 172 -8.34 -1.56 -13.30
N ASP A 173 -9.51 -1.01 -13.62
CA ASP A 173 -10.30 -0.17 -12.71
C ASP A 173 -10.75 -0.88 -11.42
N THR A 174 -10.76 -2.22 -11.43
CA THR A 174 -11.29 -3.06 -10.33
C THR A 174 -10.36 -4.20 -9.91
N THR A 175 -9.32 -4.51 -10.68
CA THR A 175 -8.40 -5.62 -10.40
C THR A 175 -6.92 -5.25 -10.52
N ILE A 176 -6.10 -5.90 -9.69
CA ILE A 176 -4.65 -5.99 -9.89
C ILE A 176 -4.31 -7.47 -10.11
N THR A 177 -3.61 -7.80 -11.19
CA THR A 177 -3.05 -9.13 -11.41
C THR A 177 -1.53 -9.05 -11.33
N ILE A 178 -0.93 -9.91 -10.48
CA ILE A 178 0.52 -10.04 -10.31
C ILE A 178 0.86 -11.52 -10.50
N GLY A 179 1.54 -11.85 -11.60
CA GLY A 179 1.73 -13.23 -12.02
C GLY A 179 0.41 -13.97 -12.18
N ASP A 180 0.21 -15.02 -11.39
CA ASP A 180 -0.97 -15.89 -11.40
C ASP A 180 -2.06 -15.51 -10.38
N ILE A 181 -1.88 -14.43 -9.61
CA ILE A 181 -2.80 -14.01 -8.54
C ILE A 181 -3.48 -12.69 -8.92
N THR A 182 -4.81 -12.68 -8.96
CA THR A 182 -5.64 -11.49 -9.16
C THR A 182 -6.32 -11.08 -7.86
N PHE A 183 -6.24 -9.80 -7.51
CA PHE A 183 -6.92 -9.18 -6.38
C PHE A 183 -7.97 -8.19 -6.89
N ASN A 184 -9.21 -8.31 -6.41
CA ASN A 184 -10.21 -7.26 -6.59
C ASN A 184 -9.90 -6.11 -5.62
N TYR A 185 -10.14 -4.87 -6.04
CA TYR A 185 -9.98 -3.69 -5.19
C TYR A 185 -11.05 -2.63 -5.42
N SER A 186 -11.18 -1.71 -4.47
CA SER A 186 -11.96 -0.48 -4.59
C SER A 186 -11.20 0.68 -3.97
N ILE A 187 -11.53 1.92 -4.35
CA ILE A 187 -10.92 3.13 -3.78
C ILE A 187 -11.78 3.66 -2.63
N ASN A 188 -11.15 3.97 -1.50
CA ASN A 188 -11.75 4.63 -0.36
C ASN A 188 -10.77 5.68 0.18
N ASN A 189 -11.16 6.96 0.20
CA ASN A 189 -10.33 8.09 0.66
C ASN A 189 -8.90 8.06 0.06
N ASP A 190 -8.82 8.07 -1.28
CA ASP A 190 -7.58 8.03 -2.08
C ASP A 190 -6.64 6.85 -1.79
N SER A 191 -7.15 5.79 -1.14
CA SER A 191 -6.41 4.56 -0.83
C SER A 191 -7.13 3.34 -1.40
N PRO A 192 -6.40 2.37 -2.02
CA PRO A 192 -7.02 1.14 -2.49
C PRO A 192 -7.24 0.18 -1.31
N ILE A 193 -8.43 -0.41 -1.25
CA ILE A 193 -8.79 -1.51 -0.34
C ILE A 193 -8.85 -2.79 -1.17
N PHE A 194 -8.00 -3.75 -0.83
CA PHE A 194 -7.91 -5.04 -1.52
C PHE A 194 -8.79 -6.09 -0.86
N SER A 195 -9.56 -6.82 -1.68
CA SER A 195 -10.19 -8.07 -1.28
C SER A 195 -9.15 -9.19 -1.22
N THR A 196 -9.39 -10.19 -0.38
CA THR A 196 -8.59 -11.42 -0.36
C THR A 196 -8.96 -12.33 -1.55
N THR A 197 -8.01 -13.15 -1.99
CA THR A 197 -8.21 -14.12 -3.09
C THR A 197 -7.89 -15.54 -2.64
N ASN A 198 -8.72 -16.52 -3.00
CA ASN A 198 -8.51 -17.91 -2.67
C ASN A 198 -7.85 -18.67 -3.85
N LYS A 199 -6.93 -19.58 -3.53
CA LYS A 199 -6.38 -20.56 -4.48
C LYS A 199 -6.43 -21.95 -3.87
N THR A 200 -7.13 -22.87 -4.54
CA THR A 200 -7.24 -24.28 -4.15
C THR A 200 -6.22 -25.11 -4.91
N TYR A 201 -5.58 -26.06 -4.24
CA TYR A 201 -4.52 -26.92 -4.74
C TYR A 201 -5.02 -28.35 -4.99
N ALA A 202 -4.18 -29.19 -5.60
CA ALA A 202 -4.55 -30.56 -6.02
C ALA A 202 -4.89 -31.52 -4.87
N ASP A 203 -4.49 -31.19 -3.64
CA ASP A 203 -4.83 -31.90 -2.40
C ASP A 203 -6.15 -31.39 -1.76
N ASN A 204 -6.85 -30.47 -2.43
CA ASN A 204 -8.00 -29.70 -1.95
C ASN A 204 -7.69 -28.72 -0.80
N SER A 205 -6.42 -28.50 -0.45
CA SER A 205 -6.06 -27.39 0.44
C SER A 205 -6.34 -26.06 -0.26
N THR A 206 -6.70 -25.02 0.50
CA THR A 206 -6.98 -23.69 -0.02
C THR A 206 -6.20 -22.64 0.78
N LEU A 207 -5.41 -21.83 0.08
CA LEU A 207 -4.79 -20.64 0.65
C LEU A 207 -5.61 -19.40 0.32
N THR A 208 -5.90 -18.59 1.34
CA THR A 208 -6.44 -17.24 1.18
C THR A 208 -5.30 -16.24 1.23
N TRP A 209 -5.14 -15.48 0.16
CA TRP A 209 -4.07 -14.52 -0.06
C TRP A 209 -4.52 -13.09 0.21
N GLN A 210 -3.62 -12.28 0.74
CA GLN A 210 -3.80 -10.85 0.94
C GLN A 210 -2.67 -10.06 0.28
N LEU A 211 -3.04 -8.98 -0.44
CA LEU A 211 -2.14 -7.93 -0.88
C LEU A 211 -2.15 -6.80 0.16
N SER A 212 -0.98 -6.33 0.58
CA SER A 212 -0.81 -5.29 1.60
C SER A 212 0.35 -4.35 1.27
N SER A 213 0.37 -3.17 1.90
CA SER A 213 1.45 -2.20 1.69
C SER A 213 2.70 -2.63 2.45
N ALA A 214 3.85 -2.54 1.80
CA ALA A 214 5.16 -2.78 2.42
C ALA A 214 6.13 -1.67 1.96
N PRO A 215 6.12 -0.49 2.60
CA PRO A 215 6.87 0.70 2.15
C PRO A 215 8.38 0.49 1.97
N ASN A 216 8.95 -0.48 2.69
CA ASN A 216 10.39 -0.81 2.64
C ASN A 216 10.70 -1.98 1.68
N ALA A 217 9.71 -2.50 0.93
CA ALA A 217 9.89 -3.68 0.08
C ALA A 217 11.04 -3.52 -0.92
N LYS A 218 11.20 -2.31 -1.50
CA LYS A 218 12.28 -2.02 -2.45
C LYS A 218 13.67 -2.28 -1.86
N GLU A 219 13.91 -1.91 -0.61
CA GLU A 219 15.21 -2.11 0.06
C GLU A 219 15.54 -3.60 0.19
N TYR A 220 14.58 -4.40 0.65
CA TYR A 220 14.75 -5.86 0.79
C TYR A 220 14.89 -6.56 -0.57
N VAL A 221 14.10 -6.15 -1.56
CA VAL A 221 14.10 -6.73 -2.90
C VAL A 221 15.41 -6.42 -3.65
N ASP A 222 15.94 -5.19 -3.53
CA ASP A 222 17.22 -4.81 -4.15
C ASP A 222 18.44 -5.46 -3.47
N ALA A 223 18.32 -5.86 -2.19
CA ALA A 223 19.37 -6.54 -1.42
C ALA A 223 19.41 -8.07 -1.65
N ALA A 224 18.40 -8.63 -2.32
CA ALA A 224 18.23 -10.06 -2.53
C ALA A 224 19.11 -10.61 -3.66
N GLN A 225 19.21 -11.94 -3.78
CA GLN A 225 19.92 -12.57 -4.88
C GLN A 225 19.11 -12.49 -6.17
N THR A 226 19.55 -11.68 -7.14
CA THR A 226 18.90 -11.59 -8.46
C THR A 226 19.05 -12.90 -9.22
N GLN A 227 17.91 -13.51 -9.59
CA GLN A 227 17.87 -14.56 -10.61
C GLN A 227 17.89 -13.91 -11.99
N ASN A 228 18.79 -14.39 -12.86
CA ASN A 228 18.95 -13.94 -14.26
C ASN A 228 18.33 -14.97 -15.21
#